data_AF-A0A7Y0FS14-F1
#
_entry.id   AF-A0A7Y0FS14-F1
#
_cell.length_a   1.000
_cell.length_b   1.000
_cell.length_c   1.000
_cell.angle_alpha   90.00
_cell.angle_beta   90.00
_cell.angle_gamma   90.00
#
_symmetry.space_group_name_H-M   'P 1'
#
loop_
_entity.id
_entity.type
_entity.pdbx_description
1 polymer ?
#
loop_
_entity_poly.entity_id
_entity_poly.type
_entity_poly.pdbx_seq_one_letter_code
_entity_poly.pdbx_strand_id
1 'polypeptide(L)'
;MPKFKKRINIENATSFKLEYRDGNGEMKEKEFTSYKSMEQFHSRQEAFLYLDFHRYAFVNEKWHRFMKLRSPFVFQEELDFINKTFTEEDESENLQTILIEDN
;
A
#
# COMPACT_ATOMS: atom_id res chain seq x y z
N MET A 1 -3.22 -24.57 -0.59
CA MET A 1 -4.07 -23.41 -0.25
C MET A 1 -3.16 -22.24 0.09
N PRO A 2 -3.27 -21.11 -0.62
CA PRO A 2 -2.64 -19.86 -0.21
C PRO A 2 -3.12 -19.52 1.21
N LYS A 3 -2.18 -19.31 2.13
CA LYS A 3 -2.48 -18.92 3.51
C LYS A 3 -2.15 -17.44 3.65
N PHE A 4 -3.02 -16.65 4.28
CA PHE A 4 -2.69 -15.27 4.65
C PHE A 4 -1.33 -15.24 5.38
N LYS A 5 -0.38 -14.44 4.88
CA LYS A 5 1.01 -14.44 5.38
C LYS A 5 1.11 -14.27 6.90
N LYS A 6 0.30 -13.40 7.51
CA LYS A 6 0.10 -13.28 8.98
C LYS A 6 -0.98 -12.23 9.27
N ARG A 7 -1.77 -12.39 10.34
CA ARG A 7 -2.56 -11.27 10.90
C ARG A 7 -1.68 -10.44 11.83
N ILE A 8 -1.75 -9.13 11.70
CA ILE A 8 -1.01 -8.16 12.51
C ILE A 8 -2.02 -7.48 13.42
N ASN A 9 -1.73 -7.41 14.73
CA ASN A 9 -2.56 -6.63 15.63
C ASN A 9 -2.17 -5.15 15.50
N ILE A 10 -2.93 -4.40 14.71
CA ILE A 10 -2.66 -2.99 14.47
C ILE A 10 -2.90 -2.10 15.70
N GLU A 11 -3.63 -2.60 16.71
CA GLU A 11 -3.88 -1.86 17.95
C GLU A 11 -2.58 -1.67 18.76
N ASN A 12 -1.62 -2.59 18.58
CA ASN A 12 -0.30 -2.51 19.21
C ASN A 12 0.69 -1.67 18.39
N ALA A 13 0.26 -1.07 17.28
CA ALA A 13 1.14 -0.28 16.44
C ALA A 13 1.38 1.11 17.04
N THR A 14 2.64 1.50 17.15
CA THR A 14 3.03 2.83 17.68
C THR A 14 3.23 3.86 16.58
N SER A 15 3.48 3.42 15.34
CA SER A 15 3.63 4.27 14.17
C SER A 15 3.06 3.61 12.93
N PHE A 16 2.70 4.42 11.95
CA PHE A 16 2.19 4.01 10.65
C PHE A 16 2.96 4.72 9.55
N LYS A 17 3.19 4.06 8.42
CA LYS A 17 3.86 4.63 7.25
C LYS A 17 3.04 4.38 6.00
N LEU A 18 2.97 5.38 5.13
CA LEU A 18 2.31 5.32 3.83
C LEU A 18 3.32 5.65 2.73
N GLU A 19 3.44 4.75 1.76
CA GLU A 19 4.17 4.94 0.52
C GLU A 19 3.17 5.21 -0.61
N TYR A 20 3.31 6.34 -1.29
CA TYR A 20 2.37 6.80 -2.30
C TYR A 20 3.07 7.56 -3.43
N ARG A 21 2.49 7.58 -4.62
CA ARG A 21 2.87 8.54 -5.67
C ARG A 21 1.94 9.74 -5.63
N ASP A 22 2.51 10.91 -5.84
CA ASP A 22 1.75 12.14 -6.04
C ASP A 22 1.52 12.43 -7.53
N GLY A 23 0.91 13.58 -7.82
CA GLY A 23 0.61 13.97 -9.20
C GLY A 23 1.82 14.21 -10.10
N ASN A 24 3.03 14.28 -9.53
CA ASN A 24 4.27 14.42 -10.29
C ASN A 24 4.92 13.05 -10.59
N GLY A 25 4.30 11.94 -10.15
CA GLY A 25 4.79 10.58 -10.35
C GLY A 25 5.92 10.17 -9.42
N GLU A 26 6.33 11.03 -8.48
CA GLU A 26 7.40 10.74 -7.53
C GLU A 26 6.88 9.88 -6.37
N MET A 27 7.66 8.85 -6.01
CA MET A 27 7.41 8.06 -4.80
C MET A 27 7.71 8.90 -3.56
N LYS A 28 6.72 8.99 -2.68
CA LYS A 28 6.78 9.70 -1.41
C LYS A 28 6.43 8.77 -0.27
N GLU A 29 7.08 9.01 0.87
CA GLU A 29 6.80 8.31 2.11
C GLU A 29 6.36 9.30 3.18
N LYS A 30 5.40 8.89 4.01
CA LYS A 30 4.98 9.69 5.15
C LYS A 30 4.68 8.82 6.35
N GLU A 31 5.24 9.20 7.49
CA GLU A 31 4.98 8.56 8.77
C GLU A 31 3.90 9.30 9.56
N PHE A 32 3.16 8.54 10.36
CA PHE A 32 2.01 8.97 11.14
C PHE A 32 2.05 8.31 12.52
N THR A 33 1.63 9.05 13.53
CA THR A 33 1.52 8.55 14.90
C THR A 33 0.27 7.70 15.15
N SER A 34 -0.67 7.64 14.20
CA SER A 34 -1.90 6.86 14.34
C SER A 34 -2.44 6.40 13.00
N TYR A 35 -3.17 5.28 13.00
CA TYR A 35 -3.87 4.80 11.80
C TYR A 35 -4.88 5.83 11.29
N LYS A 36 -5.61 6.49 12.21
CA LYS A 36 -6.62 7.48 11.88
C LYS A 36 -6.05 8.67 11.12
N SER A 37 -4.89 9.19 11.53
CA SER A 37 -4.25 10.32 10.85
C SER A 37 -3.74 9.94 9.45
N MET A 38 -3.25 8.72 9.28
CA MET A 38 -2.90 8.18 7.97
C MET A 38 -4.12 8.08 7.05
N GLU A 39 -5.24 7.53 7.53
CA GLU A 39 -6.48 7.43 6.74
C GLU A 39 -7.05 8.80 6.38
N GLN A 40 -7.02 9.77 7.30
CA GLN A 40 -7.46 11.14 7.01
C GLN A 40 -6.57 11.82 5.97
N PHE A 41 -5.27 11.55 5.99
CA PHE A 41 -4.36 12.06 4.97
C PHE A 41 -4.70 11.45 3.60
N HIS A 42 -4.84 10.11 3.55
CA HIS A 42 -5.20 9.38 2.35
C HIS A 42 -6.56 9.84 1.77
N SER A 43 -7.58 10.00 2.62
CA SER A 43 -8.93 10.41 2.18
C SER A 43 -9.01 11.84 1.65
N ARG A 44 -8.03 12.69 1.98
CA ARG A 44 -7.93 14.08 1.49
C ARG A 44 -7.16 14.19 0.18
N GLN A 45 -6.58 13.10 -0.32
CA GLN A 45 -5.91 13.12 -1.60
C GLN A 45 -6.96 13.11 -2.71
N GLU A 46 -7.18 14.28 -3.29
CA GLU A 46 -8.12 14.50 -4.40
C GLU A 46 -7.43 14.47 -5.77
N ALA A 47 -6.09 14.39 -5.79
CA ALA A 47 -5.34 14.35 -7.04
C ALA A 47 -5.63 13.05 -7.80
N PHE A 48 -6.05 13.17 -9.06
CA PHE A 48 -6.35 12.02 -9.92
C PHE A 48 -5.19 11.01 -10.03
N LEU A 49 -3.96 11.52 -10.00
CA LEU A 49 -2.73 10.75 -10.12
C LEU A 49 -2.19 10.24 -8.77
N TYR A 50 -2.89 10.49 -7.67
CA TYR A 50 -2.51 9.94 -6.38
C TYR A 50 -2.73 8.43 -6.36
N LEU A 51 -1.66 7.69 -6.06
CA LEU A 51 -1.69 6.24 -5.97
C LEU A 51 -1.11 5.81 -4.62
N ASP A 52 -1.92 5.10 -3.84
CA ASP A 52 -1.52 4.47 -2.58
C ASP A 52 -0.93 3.09 -2.87
N PHE A 53 0.37 2.92 -2.60
CA PHE A 53 1.10 1.69 -2.91
C PHE A 53 1.16 0.76 -1.71
N HIS A 54 1.86 1.18 -0.66
CA HIS A 54 2.11 0.34 0.50
C HIS A 54 1.82 1.06 1.80
N ARG A 55 1.25 0.27 2.73
CA ARG A 55 0.94 0.72 4.08
C ARG A 55 1.70 -0.14 5.07
N TYR A 56 2.26 0.48 6.10
CA TYR A 56 3.02 -0.21 7.14
C TYR A 56 2.56 0.19 8.52
N ALA A 57 2.57 -0.77 9.43
CA ALA A 57 2.36 -0.58 10.85
C ALA A 57 3.63 -1.00 11.59
N PHE A 58 4.11 -0.17 12.51
CA PHE A 58 5.25 -0.47 13.35
C PHE A 58 4.78 -1.17 14.62
N VAL A 59 5.02 -2.48 14.71
CA VAL A 59 4.56 -3.35 15.80
C VAL A 59 5.75 -4.18 16.26
N ASN A 60 5.96 -4.30 17.57
CA ASN A 60 7.05 -5.09 18.15
C ASN A 60 8.42 -4.75 17.51
N GLU A 61 8.74 -3.46 17.44
CA GLU A 61 10.01 -2.94 16.90
C GLU A 61 10.26 -3.25 15.41
N LYS A 62 9.23 -3.64 14.67
CA LYS A 62 9.34 -3.99 13.25
C LYS A 62 8.23 -3.35 12.42
N TRP A 63 8.60 -2.90 11.22
CA TRP A 63 7.63 -2.49 10.20
C TRP A 63 6.99 -3.71 9.54
N HIS A 64 5.66 -3.71 9.54
CA HIS A 64 4.86 -4.76 8.93
C HIS A 64 3.96 -4.16 7.84
N ARG A 65 4.13 -4.62 6.60
CA ARG A 65 3.24 -4.23 5.50
C ARG A 65 1.84 -4.80 5.74
N PHE A 66 0.82 -3.97 5.54
CA PHE A 66 -0.58 -4.37 5.65
C PHE A 66 -1.42 -3.77 4.53
N MET A 67 -2.62 -4.31 4.36
CA MET A 67 -3.62 -3.86 3.40
C MET A 67 -4.95 -3.70 4.11
N LYS A 68 -5.68 -2.64 3.78
CA LYS A 68 -7.07 -2.49 4.21
C LYS A 68 -7.97 -3.32 3.28
N LEU A 69 -8.65 -4.31 3.84
CA LEU A 69 -9.65 -5.07 3.09
C LEU A 69 -10.91 -4.22 2.92
N ARG A 70 -11.46 -4.18 1.70
CA ARG A 70 -12.73 -3.49 1.42
C ARG A 70 -13.94 -4.25 1.94
N SER A 71 -13.83 -5.57 2.08
CA SER A 71 -14.89 -6.47 2.54
C SER A 71 -14.38 -7.35 3.68
N PRO A 72 -15.21 -7.65 4.69
CA PRO A 72 -14.89 -8.63 5.72
C PRO A 72 -14.91 -10.07 5.17
N PHE A 73 -15.61 -10.29 4.06
CA PHE A 73 -15.61 -11.56 3.33
C PHE A 73 -14.60 -11.48 2.20
N VAL A 74 -13.67 -12.43 2.16
CA VAL A 74 -12.66 -12.54 1.10
C VAL A 74 -12.88 -13.85 0.37
N PHE A 75 -13.16 -13.77 -0.92
CA PHE A 75 -13.28 -14.94 -1.80
C PHE A 75 -11.90 -15.46 -2.20
N GLN A 76 -11.84 -16.70 -2.68
CA GLN A 76 -10.55 -17.34 -3.01
C GLN A 76 -9.76 -16.57 -4.09
N GLU A 77 -10.43 -16.01 -5.08
CA GLU A 77 -9.82 -15.18 -6.14
C GLU A 77 -9.19 -13.90 -5.58
N GLU A 78 -9.86 -13.25 -4.61
CA GLU A 78 -9.35 -12.05 -3.94
C GLU A 78 -8.14 -12.39 -3.06
N LEU A 79 -8.12 -13.60 -2.48
CA LEU A 79 -7.00 -14.14 -1.71
C LEU A 79 -5.75 -14.31 -2.59
N ASP A 80 -5.92 -14.79 -3.82
CA ASP A 80 -4.82 -14.95 -4.78
C ASP A 80 -4.29 -13.58 -5.22
N PHE A 81 -5.18 -12.63 -5.49
CA PHE A 81 -4.82 -11.24 -5.77
C PHE A 81 -4.02 -10.61 -4.62
N ILE A 82 -4.50 -10.73 -3.38
CA ILE A 82 -3.82 -10.20 -2.20
C ILE A 82 -2.41 -10.81 -2.10
N ASN A 83 -2.30 -12.14 -2.20
CA ASN A 83 -0.99 -12.80 -2.09
C ASN A 83 -0.03 -12.39 -3.22
N LYS A 84 -0.54 -12.17 -4.43
CA LYS A 84 0.21 -11.62 -5.55
C LYS A 84 0.75 -10.23 -5.21
N THR A 85 -0.10 -9.29 -4.77
CA THR A 85 0.32 -7.94 -4.32
C THR A 85 1.38 -7.97 -3.22
N PHE A 86 1.31 -8.94 -2.31
CA PHE A 86 2.28 -9.07 -1.22
C PHE A 86 3.57 -9.83 -1.58
N THR A 87 3.71 -10.33 -2.81
CA THR A 87 4.81 -11.22 -3.20
C THR A 87 5.52 -10.76 -4.47
N GLU A 88 4.84 -10.04 -5.36
CA GLU A 88 5.49 -9.42 -6.51
C GLU A 88 6.39 -8.27 -6.10
N GLU A 89 7.56 -8.21 -6.74
CA GLU A 89 8.43 -7.04 -6.75
C GLU A 89 7.82 -5.99 -7.67
N ASP A 90 7.98 -4.71 -7.32
CA ASP A 90 7.27 -3.59 -7.95
C ASP A 90 7.85 -3.31 -9.35
N GLU A 91 7.18 -3.80 -10.41
CA GLU A 91 7.58 -3.53 -11.80
C GLU A 91 7.15 -2.14 -12.30
N SER A 92 6.58 -1.28 -11.46
CA SER A 92 6.02 0.01 -11.85
C SER A 92 7.05 1.08 -12.27
N GLU A 93 8.35 0.80 -12.19
CA GLU A 93 9.39 1.59 -12.88
C GLU A 93 9.29 1.44 -14.42
N ASN A 94 8.77 0.31 -14.93
CA ASN A 94 8.76 0.01 -16.37
C ASN A 94 7.53 0.52 -17.14
N LEU A 95 6.55 1.16 -16.49
CA LEU A 95 5.33 1.63 -17.16
C LEU A 95 5.45 3.05 -17.76
N GLN A 96 6.46 3.82 -17.35
CA GLN A 96 6.70 5.17 -17.88
C GLN A 96 7.72 5.21 -19.03
N THR A 97 8.41 4.11 -19.31
CA THR A 97 9.29 3.94 -20.48
C THR A 97 8.51 3.55 -21.73
N ILE A 98 7.45 4.29 -22.06
CA ILE A 98 6.99 4.31 -23.44
C ILE A 98 7.98 5.21 -24.17
N LEU A 99 8.95 4.60 -24.85
CA LEU A 99 9.76 5.29 -25.85
C LEU A 99 8.79 5.93 -26.84
N ILE A 100 8.72 7.26 -26.83
CA ILE A 100 8.09 8.01 -27.92
C ILE A 100 8.96 7.72 -29.13
N GLU A 101 8.52 6.82 -30.00
CA GLU A 101 9.08 6.70 -31.34
C GLU A 101 8.75 8.00 -32.07
N ASP A 102 9.73 8.89 -32.17
CA ASP A 102 9.69 10.06 -33.04
C ASP A 102 9.50 9.56 -34.49
N ASN A 103 8.35 9.90 -35.10
CA ASN A 103 8.07 9.71 -36.53
C ASN A 103 8.61 10.90 -37.33
#